data_AF-A0A978T1E8-F1
#
_entry.id   AF-A0A978T1E8-F1
#
_cell.length_a   1.000
_cell.length_b   1.000
_cell.length_c   1.000
_cell.angle_alpha   90.00
_cell.angle_beta   90.00
_cell.angle_gamma   90.00
#
_symmetry.space_group_name_H-M   'P 1'
#
loop_
_entity.id
_entity.type
_entity.pdbx_description
1 polymer ?
#
loop_
_entity_poly.entity_id
_entity_poly.type
_entity_poly.pdbx_seq_one_letter_code
_entity_poly.pdbx_strand_id
1 'polypeptide(L)' 'MELDEISGQVIGAAIEVHRELGPGLLESAVETLLPIHEAQLLTYLKLRKLRLGLLINFNVPILKNGIKRLLNG' A
#
# COMPACT_ATOMS: atom_id res chain seq x y z
N MET A 1 -10.52 -14.59 -4.42
CA MET A 1 -9.58 -15.61 -4.92
C MET A 1 -8.53 -14.96 -5.84
N GLU A 2 -8.81 -14.60 -7.10
CA GLU A 2 -7.78 -13.95 -7.96
C GLU A 2 -7.28 -12.58 -7.47
N LEU A 3 -8.19 -11.70 -7.01
CA LEU A 3 -7.80 -10.39 -6.46
C LEU A 3 -6.91 -10.52 -5.21
N ASP A 4 -7.04 -11.62 -4.48
CA ASP A 4 -6.25 -11.87 -3.27
C ASP A 4 -4.85 -12.38 -3.63
N GLU A 5 -4.73 -13.12 -4.72
CA GLU A 5 -3.47 -13.59 -5.26
C GLU A 5 -2.65 -12.44 -5.84
N ILE A 6 -3.23 -11.61 -6.71
CA ILE A 6 -2.53 -10.43 -7.29
C ILE A 6 -2.11 -9.47 -6.18
N SER A 7 -2.99 -9.22 -5.21
CA SER A 7 -2.64 -8.38 -4.04
C SER A 7 -1.50 -9.00 -3.24
N GLY A 8 -1.49 -10.32 -3.07
CA GLY A 8 -0.42 -11.06 -2.42
C GLY A 8 0.91 -10.89 -3.14
N GLN A 9 0.92 -10.99 -4.48
CA GLN A 9 2.12 -10.78 -5.30
C GLN A 9 2.67 -9.36 -5.16
N VAL A 10 1.80 -8.34 -5.25
CA VAL A 10 2.20 -6.92 -5.08
C VAL A 10 2.77 -6.66 -3.69
N ILE A 11 2.12 -7.19 -2.64
CA ILE A 11 2.61 -7.07 -1.26
C ILE A 11 3.95 -7.80 -1.09
N GLY A 12 4.09 -9.01 -1.64
CA GLY A 12 5.33 -9.79 -1.58
C GLY A 12 6.49 -9.05 -2.23
N ALA A 13 6.29 -8.52 -3.43
CA ALA A 13 7.29 -7.72 -4.14
C ALA A 13 7.68 -6.46 -3.33
N ALA A 14 6.70 -5.77 -2.73
CA ALA A 14 7.00 -4.61 -1.89
C ALA A 14 7.86 -4.97 -0.66
N ILE A 15 7.58 -6.12 -0.02
CA ILE A 15 8.36 -6.62 1.13
C ILE A 15 9.80 -6.95 0.72
N GLU A 16 9.99 -7.60 -0.43
CA GLU A 16 11.31 -7.94 -0.94
C GLU A 16 12.14 -6.67 -1.20
N VAL A 17 11.57 -5.69 -1.90
CA VAL A 17 12.20 -4.38 -2.13
C VAL A 17 12.59 -3.71 -0.82
N HIS A 18 11.68 -3.69 0.17
CA HIS A 18 11.97 -3.07 1.47
C HIS A 18 13.05 -3.81 2.27
N ARG A 19 13.16 -5.14 2.13
CA ARG A 19 14.22 -5.93 2.76
C ARG A 19 15.58 -5.62 2.16
N GLU A 20 15.66 -5.52 0.83
CA GLU A 20 16.93 -5.25 0.14
C GLU A 20 17.41 -3.80 0.34
N LEU A 21 16.49 -2.83 0.30
CA LEU A 21 16.84 -1.41 0.38
C LEU A 21 16.90 -0.87 1.82
N GLY A 22 16.28 -1.56 2.76
CA GLY A 22 16.17 -1.13 4.16
C GLY A 22 15.19 0.04 4.38
N PRO A 23 14.89 0.36 5.65
CA PRO A 23 13.91 1.39 6.01
C PRO A 23 14.35 2.84 5.73
N GLY A 24 15.63 3.06 5.38
CA GLY A 24 16.21 4.40 5.17
C GLY A 24 16.34 4.87 3.72
N LEU A 25 16.03 4.04 2.71
CA LEU A 25 16.21 4.46 1.31
C LEU A 25 15.07 5.34 0.76
N LEU A 26 13.96 5.42 1.49
CA LEU A 26 12.75 6.15 1.09
C LEU A 26 12.47 7.31 2.06
N GLU A 27 13.50 8.03 2.50
CA GLU A 27 13.34 9.27 3.28
C GLU A 27 12.58 10.37 2.50
N SER A 28 12.45 10.21 1.18
CA SER A 28 11.56 11.03 0.34
C SER A 28 10.10 10.53 0.30
N ALA A 29 9.80 9.37 0.87
CA ALA A 29 8.43 8.88 0.98
C ALA A 29 7.70 9.60 2.13
N VAL A 30 6.38 9.52 2.10
CA VAL A 30 5.51 10.14 3.10
C VAL A 30 5.85 9.59 4.49
N GLU A 31 6.08 10.47 5.46
CA GLU A 31 6.45 10.06 6.83
C GLU A 31 5.42 9.11 7.45
N THR A 32 4.13 9.44 7.28
CA THR A 32 3.01 8.63 7.76
C THR A 32 1.80 8.71 6.81
N LEU A 33 0.98 7.64 6.79
CA LEU A 33 -0.28 7.66 6.07
C LEU A 33 -1.34 8.43 6.88
N LEU A 34 -1.76 9.57 6.35
CA LEU A 34 -2.87 10.36 6.85
C LEU A 34 -4.22 9.88 6.28
N PRO A 35 -5.34 10.14 6.98
CA PRO A 35 -6.69 9.79 6.52
C PRO A 35 -7.03 10.32 5.11
N ILE A 36 -6.43 11.44 4.69
CA ILE A 36 -6.64 12.00 3.36
C ILE A 36 -6.14 11.07 2.24
N HIS A 37 -5.09 10.29 2.47
CA HIS A 37 -4.59 9.33 1.47
C HIS A 37 -5.58 8.18 1.27
N GLU A 38 -6.27 7.76 2.33
CA GLU A 38 -7.33 6.75 2.25
C GLU A 38 -8.55 7.28 1.48
N ALA A 39 -8.99 8.50 1.81
CA ALA A 39 -10.10 9.16 1.12
C ALA A 39 -9.79 9.37 -0.39
N GLN A 40 -8.56 9.77 -0.71
CA GLN A 40 -8.10 9.92 -2.09
C GLN A 40 -8.13 8.57 -2.83
N LEU A 41 -7.59 7.50 -2.24
CA LEU A 41 -7.62 6.17 -2.86
C LEU A 41 -9.04 5.68 -3.06
N LEU A 42 -9.93 5.80 -2.06
CA LEU A 42 -11.33 5.40 -2.17
C LEU A 42 -12.05 6.17 -3.30
N THR A 43 -11.76 7.46 -3.45
CA THR A 43 -12.29 8.28 -4.55
C THR A 43 -11.86 7.72 -5.90
N TYR A 44 -10.58 7.39 -6.07
CA TYR A 44 -10.08 6.78 -7.32
C TYR A 44 -10.68 5.40 -7.57
N LEU A 45 -10.81 4.56 -6.55
CA LEU A 45 -11.45 3.24 -6.67
C LEU A 45 -12.90 3.38 -7.15
N LYS A 46 -13.66 4.32 -6.57
CA LYS A 46 -15.05 4.59 -6.96
C LYS A 46 -15.16 5.07 -8.40
N LEU A 47 -14.35 6.05 -8.80
CA LEU A 47 -14.35 6.58 -10.17
C LEU A 47 -13.97 5.53 -11.21
N ARG A 48 -13.07 4.60 -10.86
CA ARG A 48 -12.59 3.54 -11.74
C ARG A 48 -13.41 2.25 -11.65
N LYS A 49 -14.43 2.20 -10.78
CA LYS A 49 -15.22 0.99 -10.47
C LYS A 49 -14.34 -0.21 -10.07
N LEU A 50 -13.26 0.07 -9.35
CA LEU A 50 -12.39 -0.95 -8.78
C LEU A 50 -12.81 -1.24 -7.35
N ARG A 51 -12.76 -2.51 -6.95
CA ARG A 51 -13.19 -2.96 -5.61
C ARG A 51 -12.10 -2.84 -4.55
N LEU A 52 -10.84 -2.84 -4.97
CA LEU A 52 -9.70 -3.07 -4.09
C LEU A 52 -8.55 -2.12 -4.43
N GLY A 53 -7.97 -1.50 -3.40
CA GLY A 53 -6.75 -0.72 -3.50
C GLY A 53 -5.79 -0.99 -2.33
N LEU A 54 -4.51 -0.68 -2.55
CA LEU A 54 -3.45 -0.80 -1.57
C LEU A 54 -2.80 0.57 -1.36
N LEU A 55 -2.62 0.97 -0.10
CA LEU A 55 -1.67 2.00 0.31
C LEU A 55 -0.48 1.30 0.96
N ILE A 56 0.73 1.69 0.58
CA ILE A 56 1.97 1.10 1.08
C ILE A 56 2.86 2.24 1.56
N ASN A 57 3.06 2.33 2.87
CA ASN A 57 4.06 3.19 3.47
C ASN A 57 5.35 2.39 3.68
N PHE A 58 6.42 2.79 3.02
CA PHE A 58 7.73 2.17 3.19
C PHE A 58 8.55 2.77 4.33
N ASN A 59 8.12 3.92 4.89
CA ASN A 59 8.76 4.56 6.03
C ASN A 59 8.34 3.90 7.36
N VAL A 60 8.52 2.59 7.46
CA VAL A 60 8.27 1.80 8.67
C VAL A 60 9.34 0.73 8.85
N PRO A 61 9.73 0.34 10.07
CA PRO A 61 10.72 -0.72 10.28
C PRO A 61 10.30 -2.11 9.78
N ILE A 62 8.99 -2.36 9.73
CA ILE A 62 8.39 -3.61 9.26
C ILE A 62 7.31 -3.26 8.25
N LEU A 63 7.56 -3.50 6.96
CA LEU A 63 6.67 -3.06 5.88
C LEU A 63 5.22 -3.53 6.04
N LYS A 64 4.99 -4.72 6.63
CA LYS A 64 3.65 -5.23 6.90
C LYS A 64 2.78 -4.24 7.69
N ASN A 65 3.38 -3.41 8.54
CA ASN A 65 2.68 -2.41 9.35
C ASN A 65 2.34 -1.13 8.54
N GLY A 66 3.02 -0.91 7.41
CA GLY A 66 2.78 0.21 6.51
C GLY A 66 1.77 -0.08 5.40
N ILE A 67 1.24 -1.30 5.31
CA ILE A 67 0.29 -1.69 4.26
C ILE A 67 -1.14 -1.53 4.76
N LYS A 68 -1.96 -0.76 4.03
CA LYS A 68 -3.40 -0.69 4.22
C LYS A 68 -4.12 -1.18 2.98
N ARG A 69 -5.06 -2.10 3.18
CA ARG A 69 -5.94 -2.62 2.13
C ARG A 69 -7.31 -1.96 2.26
N LEU A 70 -7.75 -1.24 1.24
CA LEU A 70 -9.03 -0.54 1.22
C LEU A 70 -9.99 -1.21 0.22
N LEU A 71 -11.23 -1.37 0.65
CA LEU A 71 -12.31 -1.92 -0.17
C LEU A 71 -13.30 -0.81 -0.51
N ASN A 72 -13.66 -0.72 -1.79
CA ASN A 72 -14.76 0.09 -2.28
C ASN A 72 -16.01 -0.80 -2.34
N GLY A 73 -17.01 -0.48 -1.51
CA GLY A 73 -18.28 -1.19 -1.38
C GLY A 73 -19.39 -0.59 -2.23
#